data_AF-A0A2U2J970-F1
#
_entry.id   AF-A0A2U2J970-F1
#
_cell.length_a   1.000
_cell.length_b   1.000
_cell.length_c   1.000
_cell.angle_alpha   90.00
_cell.angle_beta   90.00
_cell.angle_gamma   90.00
#
_symmetry.space_group_name_H-M   'P 1'
#
loop_
_entity.id
_entity.type
_entity.pdbx_description
1 polymer ?
#
loop_
_entity_poly.entity_id
_entity_poly.type
_entity_poly.pdbx_seq_one_letter_code
_entity_poly.pdbx_strand_id
1 'polypeptide(L)'
;MKETFAELVRYLQNPVLTKDENLSFSYRFQKFSHLLLICVITGLLISPVFVLIEELGWINMEEHAMEDLMKTYSKPIVFFIAVILAPLFEELIFRGPLTLFKSTNSFKISFYLFAIIFGLIHLSNFKITTNVLLLTPILVLPQTLLGGIFGFIRVRFSLGWSMVLHACYNAILMLFTFAAGNSI
;
A
#
# COMPACT_ATOMS: atom_id res chain seq x y z
N MET A 1 -17.54 6.68 7.78
CA MET A 1 -16.77 5.49 7.35
C MET A 1 -17.54 4.54 6.44
N LYS A 2 -18.74 4.08 6.83
CA LYS A 2 -19.54 3.11 6.03
C LYS A 2 -19.71 3.51 4.56
N GLU A 3 -20.07 4.76 4.30
CA GLU A 3 -20.21 5.28 2.93
C GLU A 3 -18.91 5.28 2.14
N THR A 4 -17.80 5.71 2.76
CA THR A 4 -16.47 5.66 2.13
C THR A 4 -16.07 4.23 1.79
N PHE A 5 -16.32 3.28 2.67
CA PHE A 5 -16.04 1.87 2.42
C PHE A 5 -16.90 1.31 1.29
N ALA A 6 -18.21 1.55 1.31
CA ALA A 6 -19.11 1.10 0.25
C ALA A 6 -18.79 1.73 -1.11
N GLU A 7 -18.35 2.99 -1.13
CA GLU A 7 -17.84 3.62 -2.34
C GLU A 7 -16.54 2.99 -2.83
N LEU A 8 -15.56 2.78 -1.93
CA LEU A 8 -14.30 2.13 -2.25
C LEU A 8 -14.54 0.75 -2.87
N VAL A 9 -15.38 -0.09 -2.25
CA VAL A 9 -15.71 -1.43 -2.75
C VAL A 9 -16.33 -1.36 -4.15
N ARG A 10 -17.35 -0.51 -4.35
CA ARG A 10 -17.98 -0.33 -5.66
C ARG A 10 -16.99 0.15 -6.72
N TYR A 11 -16.08 1.04 -6.34
CA TYR A 11 -15.04 1.53 -7.23
C TYR A 11 -14.04 0.44 -7.59
N LEU A 12 -13.58 -0.36 -6.63
CA LEU A 12 -12.65 -1.47 -6.89
C LEU A 12 -13.28 -2.58 -7.74
N GLN A 13 -14.61 -2.73 -7.74
CA GLN A 13 -15.33 -3.64 -8.66
C GLN A 13 -15.38 -3.11 -10.10
N ASN A 14 -15.46 -1.79 -10.28
CA ASN A 14 -15.51 -1.16 -11.60
C ASN A 14 -14.88 0.24 -11.60
N PRO A 15 -13.54 0.34 -11.69
CA PRO A 15 -12.85 1.61 -11.57
C PRO A 15 -13.10 2.48 -12.81
N VAL A 16 -13.36 3.76 -12.58
CA VAL A 16 -13.59 4.77 -13.63
C VAL A 16 -12.68 5.98 -13.43
N LEU A 17 -12.21 6.59 -14.52
CA LEU A 17 -11.36 7.77 -14.48
C LEU A 17 -12.21 9.04 -14.26
N THR A 18 -12.77 9.16 -13.06
CA THR A 18 -13.65 10.28 -12.70
C THR A 18 -13.21 10.86 -11.36
N LYS A 19 -12.98 12.17 -11.34
CA LYS A 19 -12.67 12.89 -10.10
C LYS A 19 -13.93 13.06 -9.26
N ASP A 20 -13.75 13.16 -7.95
CA ASP A 20 -14.80 13.63 -7.06
C ASP A 20 -14.98 15.14 -7.25
N GLU A 21 -16.21 15.56 -7.55
CA GLU A 21 -16.57 16.96 -7.77
C GLU A 21 -16.51 17.78 -6.48
N ASN A 22 -16.59 17.14 -5.31
CA ASN A 22 -16.50 17.84 -4.04
C ASN A 22 -15.04 18.24 -3.74
N LEU A 23 -14.79 19.56 -3.83
CA LEU A 23 -13.48 20.16 -3.59
C LEU A 23 -13.23 20.54 -2.12
N SER A 24 -14.23 20.40 -1.24
CA SER A 24 -14.10 20.76 0.18
C SER A 24 -12.98 19.99 0.85
N PHE A 25 -12.04 20.72 1.46
CA PHE A 25 -10.92 20.12 2.17
C PHE A 25 -11.40 19.21 3.31
N SER A 26 -12.40 19.66 4.09
CA SER A 26 -12.94 18.89 5.22
C SER A 26 -13.53 17.54 4.76
N TYR A 27 -14.30 17.54 3.67
CA TYR A 27 -14.83 16.32 3.07
C TYR A 27 -13.72 15.37 2.61
N ARG A 28 -12.72 15.89 1.88
CA ARG A 28 -11.60 15.10 1.37
C ARG A 28 -10.74 14.54 2.49
N PHE A 29 -10.48 15.34 3.52
CA PHE A 29 -9.74 14.93 4.70
C PHE A 29 -10.50 13.84 5.48
N GLN A 30 -11.82 13.95 5.62
CA GLN A 30 -12.64 12.90 6.23
C GLN A 30 -12.57 11.59 5.44
N LYS A 31 -12.68 11.64 4.11
CA LYS A 31 -12.50 10.47 3.22
C LYS A 31 -11.10 9.89 3.39
N PHE A 32 -10.07 10.73 3.39
CA PHE A 32 -8.69 10.35 3.62
C PHE A 32 -8.52 9.61 4.96
N SER A 33 -9.05 10.13 6.07
CA SER A 33 -8.94 9.49 7.38
C SER A 33 -9.64 8.14 7.42
N HIS A 34 -10.81 8.00 6.77
CA HIS A 34 -11.46 6.71 6.63
C HIS A 34 -10.62 5.71 5.82
N LEU A 35 -10.02 6.16 4.71
CA LEU A 35 -9.16 5.31 3.88
C LEU A 35 -7.89 4.89 4.61
N LEU A 36 -7.26 5.80 5.37
CA LEU A 36 -6.10 5.48 6.20
C LEU A 36 -6.43 4.39 7.23
N LEU A 37 -7.59 4.50 7.90
CA LEU A 37 -8.02 3.47 8.83
C LEU A 37 -8.32 2.13 8.13
N ILE A 38 -8.92 2.17 6.93
CA ILE A 38 -9.13 0.95 6.12
C ILE A 38 -7.80 0.31 5.75
N CYS A 39 -6.77 1.08 5.36
CA CYS A 39 -5.43 0.57 5.09
C CYS A 39 -4.83 -0.14 6.31
N VAL A 40 -4.89 0.50 7.48
CA VAL A 40 -4.38 -0.09 8.74
C VAL A 40 -5.13 -1.37 9.11
N ILE A 41 -6.46 -1.35 9.05
CA ILE A 41 -7.29 -2.54 9.31
C ILE A 41 -6.95 -3.66 8.32
N THR A 42 -6.75 -3.33 7.04
CA THR A 42 -6.38 -4.33 6.02
C THR A 42 -5.05 -5.00 6.37
N GLY A 43 -4.03 -4.23 6.75
CA GLY A 43 -2.75 -4.79 7.21
C GLY A 43 -2.90 -5.68 8.44
N LEU A 44 -3.64 -5.22 9.46
CA LEU A 44 -3.88 -5.97 10.70
C LEU A 44 -4.68 -7.25 10.48
N LEU A 45 -5.62 -7.28 9.54
CA LEU A 45 -6.40 -8.48 9.25
C LEU A 45 -5.58 -9.55 8.53
N ILE A 46 -4.57 -9.16 7.76
CA ILE A 46 -3.73 -10.10 7.02
C ILE A 46 -2.52 -10.54 7.87
N SER A 47 -2.06 -9.75 8.84
CA SER A 47 -0.87 -10.08 9.64
C SER A 47 -0.89 -11.46 10.32
N PRO A 48 -2.02 -12.01 10.81
CA PRO A 48 -2.02 -13.37 11.39
C PRO A 48 -1.68 -14.46 10.37
N VAL A 49 -1.98 -14.24 9.08
CA VAL A 49 -1.61 -15.18 8.00
C VAL A 49 -0.09 -15.20 7.83
N PHE A 50 0.57 -14.05 7.91
CA PHE A 50 2.03 -13.97 7.84
C PHE A 50 2.69 -14.68 9.02
N VAL A 51 2.19 -14.46 10.24
CA VAL A 51 2.67 -15.17 11.45
C VAL A 51 2.51 -16.68 11.29
N LEU A 52 1.37 -17.16 10.80
CA LEU A 52 1.15 -18.60 10.59
C LEU A 52 2.13 -19.18 9.55
N ILE A 53 2.38 -18.47 8.45
CA ILE A 53 3.33 -18.90 7.41
C ILE A 53 4.75 -19.02 7.97
N GLU A 54 5.14 -18.08 8.83
CA GLU A 54 6.44 -18.08 9.50
C GLU A 54 6.56 -19.22 10.53
N GLU A 55 5.56 -19.40 11.40
CA GLU A 55 5.51 -20.49 12.39
C GLU A 55 5.52 -21.88 11.76
N LEU A 56 4.95 -22.03 10.56
CA LEU A 56 5.01 -23.27 9.77
C LEU A 56 6.39 -23.50 9.12
N GLY A 57 7.32 -22.56 9.25
CA GLY A 57 8.65 -22.62 8.67
C GLY A 57 8.66 -22.51 7.14
N TRP A 58 7.58 -22.04 6.53
CA TRP A 58 7.49 -21.94 5.06
C TRP A 58 8.31 -20.77 4.51
N ILE A 59 8.38 -19.68 5.27
CA ILE A 59 9.12 -18.46 4.92
C ILE A 59 9.81 -17.92 6.18
N ASN A 60 11.05 -17.49 6.04
CA ASN A 60 11.78 -16.79 7.10
C ASN A 60 11.59 -15.26 6.93
N MET A 61 10.93 -14.61 7.88
CA MET A 61 10.70 -13.16 7.85
C MET A 61 11.88 -12.33 8.36
N GLU A 62 12.91 -12.95 8.95
CA GLU A 62 14.15 -12.27 9.37
C GLU A 62 15.08 -11.99 8.18
N GLU A 63 14.98 -12.75 7.08
CA GLU A 63 15.71 -12.50 5.82
C GLU A 63 15.02 -11.41 4.96
N HIS A 64 14.32 -10.47 5.60
CA HIS A 64 13.51 -9.46 4.94
C HIS A 64 14.28 -8.16 4.70
N ALA A 65 14.13 -7.53 3.53
CA ALA A 65 14.94 -6.36 3.12
C ALA A 65 14.89 -5.17 4.10
N MET A 66 13.80 -5.04 4.87
CA MET A 66 13.69 -4.01 5.91
C MET A 66 14.67 -4.24 7.06
N GLU A 67 14.97 -5.50 7.40
CA GLU A 67 15.93 -5.85 8.46
C GLU A 67 17.34 -5.44 8.06
N ASP A 68 17.74 -5.71 6.82
CA ASP A 68 19.03 -5.26 6.29
C ASP A 68 19.15 -3.72 6.29
N LEU A 69 18.05 -3.02 5.93
CA LEU A 69 18.01 -1.57 5.94
C LEU A 69 18.17 -1.01 7.37
N MET A 70 17.53 -1.64 8.35
CA MET A 70 17.60 -1.30 9.77
C MET A 70 18.97 -1.57 10.39
N LYS A 71 19.68 -2.61 9.92
CA LYS A 71 21.08 -2.89 10.29
C LYS A 71 22.06 -1.90 9.66
N THR A 72 21.75 -1.39 8.48
CA THR A 72 22.66 -0.53 7.69
C THR A 72 22.56 0.95 8.07
N TYR A 73 21.35 1.46 8.34
CA TYR A 73 21.09 2.88 8.56
C TYR A 73 20.42 3.17 9.91
N SER A 74 20.56 4.42 10.39
CA SER A 74 19.90 4.84 11.63
C SER A 74 18.38 4.96 11.47
N LYS A 75 17.63 4.78 12.56
CA LYS A 75 16.15 4.86 12.57
C LYS A 75 15.59 6.12 11.87
N PRO A 76 16.13 7.34 12.07
CA PRO A 76 15.65 8.53 11.35
C PRO A 76 15.86 8.46 9.83
N ILE A 77 16.98 7.89 9.37
CA ILE A 77 17.25 7.72 7.94
C ILE A 77 16.28 6.70 7.35
N VAL A 78 16.10 5.55 8.01
CA VAL A 78 15.14 4.53 7.58
C VAL A 78 13.73 5.10 7.52
N PHE A 79 13.32 5.86 8.55
CA PHE A 79 12.03 6.55 8.57
C PHE A 79 11.88 7.49 7.38
N PHE A 80 12.87 8.35 7.11
CA PHE A 80 12.83 9.26 5.96
C PHE A 80 12.69 8.51 4.63
N ILE A 81 13.46 7.43 4.44
CA ILE A 81 13.39 6.61 3.23
C ILE A 81 12.00 5.97 3.08
N ALA A 82 11.53 5.25 4.11
CA ALA A 82 10.29 4.48 4.05
C ALA A 82 9.02 5.34 4.03
N VAL A 83 9.05 6.52 4.66
CA VAL A 83 7.85 7.37 4.83
C VAL A 83 7.78 8.47 3.78
N ILE A 84 8.92 8.98 3.30
CA ILE A 84 8.96 10.11 2.38
C ILE A 84 9.46 9.67 1.00
N LEU A 85 10.67 9.12 0.94
CA LEU A 85 11.35 8.89 -0.34
C LEU A 85 10.67 7.79 -1.16
N ALA A 86 10.41 6.62 -0.55
CA ALA A 86 9.79 5.49 -1.22
C ALA A 86 8.36 5.82 -1.70
N PRO A 87 7.43 6.34 -0.85
CA PRO A 87 6.09 6.73 -1.31
C PRO A 87 6.10 7.78 -2.41
N LEU A 88 7.04 8.75 -2.38
CA LEU A 88 7.17 9.74 -3.46
C LEU A 88 7.41 9.07 -4.81
N PHE A 89 8.41 8.19 -4.91
CA PHE A 89 8.75 7.51 -6.16
C PHE A 89 7.70 6.48 -6.56
N GLU A 90 7.21 5.69 -5.62
CA GLU A 90 6.20 4.67 -5.87
C GLU A 90 4.91 5.30 -6.40
N GLU A 91 4.42 6.37 -5.79
CA GLU A 91 3.22 7.05 -6.29
C GLU A 91 3.44 7.71 -7.65
N LEU A 92 4.63 8.28 -7.91
CA LEU A 92 4.97 8.81 -9.24
C LEU A 92 4.93 7.73 -10.32
N ILE A 93 5.46 6.53 -10.02
CA ILE A 93 5.56 5.41 -10.97
C ILE A 93 4.22 4.71 -11.15
N PHE A 94 3.52 4.38 -10.06
CA PHE A 94 2.33 3.52 -10.10
C PHE A 94 1.01 4.30 -10.19
N ARG A 95 0.95 5.54 -9.69
CA ARG A 95 -0.29 6.34 -9.62
C ARG A 95 -0.26 7.54 -10.55
N GLY A 96 0.91 8.09 -10.85
CA GLY A 96 1.11 9.14 -11.85
C GLY A 96 0.47 8.78 -13.21
N PRO A 97 0.83 7.64 -13.83
CA PRO A 97 0.37 7.28 -15.17
C PRO A 97 -1.11 6.95 -15.31
N LEU A 98 -1.84 6.68 -14.21
CA LEU A 98 -3.26 6.28 -14.27
C LEU A 98 -4.14 7.26 -15.06
N THR A 99 -3.79 8.56 -15.06
CA THR A 99 -4.55 9.59 -15.79
C THR A 99 -4.26 9.64 -17.29
N LEU A 100 -3.30 8.86 -17.79
CA LEU A 100 -2.98 8.78 -19.22
C LEU A 100 -3.94 7.87 -20.00
N PHE A 101 -4.60 6.93 -19.30
CA PHE A 101 -5.50 5.95 -19.89
C PHE A 101 -6.93 6.50 -19.96
N LYS A 102 -7.28 7.19 -21.05
CA LYS A 102 -8.55 7.94 -21.15
C LYS A 102 -9.77 7.08 -21.49
N SER A 103 -9.60 5.96 -22.19
CA SER A 103 -10.73 5.09 -22.54
C SER A 103 -11.10 4.19 -21.35
N THR A 104 -12.39 3.93 -21.16
CA THR A 104 -12.90 3.16 -20.00
C THR A 104 -12.23 1.80 -19.86
N ASN A 105 -12.11 1.04 -20.95
CA ASN A 105 -11.49 -0.28 -20.92
C ASN A 105 -10.00 -0.22 -20.63
N SER A 106 -9.28 0.70 -21.27
CA SER A 106 -7.83 0.86 -21.04
C SER A 106 -7.56 1.32 -19.61
N PHE A 107 -8.35 2.27 -19.08
CA PHE A 107 -8.24 2.71 -17.70
C PHE A 107 -8.44 1.56 -16.72
N LYS A 108 -9.52 0.78 -16.88
CA LYS A 108 -9.84 -0.33 -15.99
C LYS A 108 -8.73 -1.37 -15.95
N ILE A 109 -8.21 -1.75 -17.12
CA ILE A 109 -7.08 -2.68 -17.23
C ILE A 109 -5.85 -2.09 -16.53
N SER A 110 -5.47 -0.86 -16.85
CA SER A 110 -4.31 -0.20 -16.27
C SER A 110 -4.42 -0.06 -14.76
N PHE A 111 -5.59 0.30 -14.23
CA PHE A 111 -5.83 0.43 -12.79
C PHE A 111 -5.47 -0.86 -12.04
N TYR A 112 -5.98 -2.01 -12.49
CA TYR A 112 -5.65 -3.29 -11.86
C TYR A 112 -4.19 -3.70 -12.11
N LEU A 113 -3.66 -3.48 -13.32
CA LEU A 113 -2.26 -3.80 -13.61
C LEU A 113 -1.30 -3.02 -12.71
N PHE A 114 -1.50 -1.72 -12.53
CA PHE A 114 -0.64 -0.92 -11.63
C PHE A 114 -0.77 -1.38 -10.17
N ALA A 115 -1.96 -1.74 -9.69
CA ALA A 115 -2.14 -2.28 -8.34
C ALA A 115 -1.45 -3.64 -8.15
N ILE A 116 -1.56 -4.54 -9.15
CA ILE A 116 -0.93 -5.86 -9.12
C ILE A 116 0.59 -5.73 -9.19
N ILE A 117 1.12 -4.95 -10.14
CA ILE A 117 2.57 -4.73 -10.27
C ILE A 117 3.12 -4.07 -9.00
N PHE A 118 2.40 -3.10 -8.43
CA PHE A 118 2.77 -2.51 -7.14
C PHE A 118 2.87 -3.56 -6.04
N GLY A 119 1.97 -4.54 -5.98
CA GLY A 119 2.13 -5.67 -5.07
C GLY A 119 3.36 -6.53 -5.41
N LEU A 120 3.51 -6.92 -6.67
CA LEU A 120 4.58 -7.81 -7.12
C LEU A 120 5.98 -7.25 -6.87
N ILE A 121 6.20 -5.94 -6.99
CA ILE A 121 7.52 -5.37 -6.67
C ILE A 121 7.90 -5.58 -5.20
N HIS A 122 6.94 -5.70 -4.28
CA HIS A 122 7.21 -5.95 -2.86
C HIS A 122 7.63 -7.39 -2.59
N LEU A 123 7.55 -8.28 -3.58
CA LEU A 123 8.16 -9.61 -3.47
C LEU A 123 9.68 -9.52 -3.28
N SER A 124 10.32 -8.41 -3.72
CA SER A 124 11.74 -8.16 -3.50
C SER A 124 12.11 -8.01 -2.02
N ASN A 125 11.14 -7.83 -1.13
CA ASN A 125 11.39 -7.80 0.30
C ASN A 125 11.66 -9.20 0.88
N PHE A 126 11.38 -10.26 0.13
CA PHE A 126 11.62 -11.64 0.54
C PHE A 126 12.78 -12.24 -0.24
N LYS A 127 13.54 -13.12 0.40
CA LYS A 127 14.46 -14.00 -0.32
C LYS A 127 13.67 -14.95 -1.21
N ILE A 128 13.95 -14.93 -2.51
CA ILE A 128 13.20 -15.75 -3.47
C ILE A 128 13.51 -17.23 -3.26
N THR A 129 12.50 -17.96 -2.81
CA THR A 129 12.48 -19.42 -2.66
C THR A 129 11.26 -20.00 -3.39
N THR A 130 11.21 -21.32 -3.56
CA THR A 130 10.03 -21.99 -4.13
C THR A 130 8.76 -21.68 -3.33
N ASN A 131 8.83 -21.66 -2.00
CA ASN A 131 7.69 -21.33 -1.14
C ASN A 131 7.22 -19.89 -1.35
N VAL A 132 8.15 -18.93 -1.43
CA VAL A 132 7.83 -17.53 -1.71
C VAL A 132 7.13 -17.38 -3.07
N LEU A 133 7.63 -18.08 -4.10
CA LEU A 133 7.00 -18.05 -5.42
C LEU A 133 5.59 -18.63 -5.40
N LEU A 134 5.39 -19.78 -4.76
CA LEU A 134 4.07 -20.43 -4.62
C LEU A 134 3.08 -19.57 -3.81
N LEU A 135 3.58 -18.89 -2.77
CA LEU A 135 2.76 -18.05 -1.88
C LEU A 135 2.65 -16.60 -2.37
N THR A 136 3.26 -16.24 -3.52
CA THR A 136 3.24 -14.87 -4.07
C THR A 136 1.87 -14.21 -4.00
N PRO A 137 0.75 -14.85 -4.43
CA PRO A 137 -0.56 -14.20 -4.39
C PRO A 137 -1.01 -13.78 -2.99
N ILE A 138 -0.56 -14.47 -1.95
CA ILE A 138 -0.87 -14.16 -0.54
C ILE A 138 0.11 -13.11 -0.02
N LEU A 139 1.41 -13.28 -0.29
CA LEU A 139 2.46 -12.40 0.23
C LEU A 139 2.36 -10.97 -0.27
N VAL A 140 1.92 -10.77 -1.52
CA VAL A 140 1.79 -9.44 -2.12
C VAL A 140 0.38 -8.86 -1.98
N LEU A 141 -0.57 -9.64 -1.43
CA LEU A 141 -1.98 -9.25 -1.30
C LEU A 141 -2.16 -7.92 -0.55
N PRO A 142 -1.50 -7.68 0.61
CA PRO A 142 -1.64 -6.41 1.32
C PRO A 142 -1.29 -5.23 0.40
N GLN A 143 -0.17 -5.33 -0.30
CA GLN A 143 0.34 -4.28 -1.16
C GLN A 143 -0.51 -4.13 -2.43
N THR A 144 -1.07 -5.20 -3.00
CA THR A 144 -2.04 -5.09 -4.09
C THR A 144 -3.34 -4.40 -3.65
N LEU A 145 -3.82 -4.66 -2.44
CA LEU A 145 -5.01 -3.99 -1.89
C LEU A 145 -4.76 -2.50 -1.63
N LEU A 146 -3.64 -2.16 -0.98
CA LEU A 146 -3.18 -0.77 -0.81
C LEU A 146 -2.96 -0.10 -2.18
N GLY A 147 -2.37 -0.86 -3.11
CA GLY A 147 -2.44 -0.75 -4.57
C GLY A 147 -3.66 0.03 -5.06
N GLY A 148 -4.80 -0.64 -4.94
CA GLY A 148 -6.11 -0.14 -5.35
C GLY A 148 -6.62 1.02 -4.49
N ILE A 149 -6.37 1.05 -3.18
CA ILE A 149 -6.83 2.15 -2.31
C ILE A 149 -6.12 3.47 -2.67
N PHE A 150 -4.81 3.43 -2.87
CA PHE A 150 -4.02 4.58 -3.32
C PHE A 150 -4.43 5.00 -4.74
N GLY A 151 -4.68 4.02 -5.64
CA GLY A 151 -5.26 4.29 -6.95
C GLY A 151 -6.61 5.00 -6.87
N PHE A 152 -7.50 4.58 -5.96
CA PHE A 152 -8.79 5.21 -5.73
C PHE A 152 -8.65 6.68 -5.31
N ILE A 153 -7.88 6.97 -4.26
CA ILE A 153 -7.72 8.36 -3.79
C ILE A 153 -6.99 9.23 -4.83
N ARG A 154 -6.04 8.66 -5.57
CA ARG A 154 -5.35 9.32 -6.69
C ARG A 154 -6.32 9.83 -7.76
N VAL A 155 -7.29 8.99 -8.12
CA VAL A 155 -8.25 9.29 -9.21
C VAL A 155 -9.34 10.21 -8.71
N ARG A 156 -9.87 9.96 -7.52
CA ARG A 156 -10.94 10.78 -6.93
C ARG A 156 -10.45 12.18 -6.56
N PHE A 157 -9.23 12.31 -6.03
CA PHE A 157 -8.68 13.60 -5.62
C PHE A 157 -7.46 14.00 -6.47
N SER A 158 -6.25 13.68 -6.04
CA SER A 158 -5.01 14.01 -6.75
C SER A 158 -3.86 13.09 -6.33
N LEU A 159 -2.75 13.18 -7.06
CA LEU A 159 -1.52 12.43 -6.73
C LEU A 159 -0.99 12.75 -5.34
N GLY A 160 -1.03 14.03 -4.93
CA GLY A 160 -0.57 14.44 -3.60
C GLY A 160 -1.36 13.78 -2.46
N TRP A 161 -2.68 13.63 -2.59
CA TRP A 161 -3.49 12.92 -1.59
C TRP A 161 -3.09 11.45 -1.46
N SER A 162 -2.71 10.82 -2.58
CA SER A 162 -2.21 9.44 -2.59
C SER A 162 -0.85 9.32 -1.90
N MET A 163 0.08 10.23 -2.22
CA MET A 163 1.40 10.31 -1.57
C MET A 163 1.30 10.50 -0.06
N VAL A 164 0.45 11.42 0.40
CA VAL A 164 0.25 11.65 1.83
C VAL A 164 -0.41 10.44 2.49
N LEU A 165 -1.35 9.76 1.82
CA LEU A 165 -2.02 8.58 2.38
C LEU A 165 -1.02 7.44 2.57
N HIS A 166 -0.19 7.22 1.57
CA HIS A 166 0.88 6.23 1.59
C HIS A 166 1.93 6.57 2.66
N ALA A 167 2.40 7.82 2.72
CA ALA A 167 3.33 8.28 3.75
C ALA A 167 2.76 8.08 5.16
N CYS A 168 1.50 8.47 5.40
CA CYS A 168 0.85 8.25 6.71
C CYS A 168 0.73 6.76 7.06
N TYR A 169 0.39 5.91 6.09
CA TYR A 169 0.33 4.46 6.31
C TYR A 169 1.70 3.90 6.69
N ASN A 170 2.75 4.25 5.95
CA ASN A 170 4.12 3.80 6.24
C ASN A 170 4.63 4.37 7.56
N ALA A 171 4.31 5.63 7.89
CA ALA A 171 4.69 6.23 9.17
C ALA A 171 4.09 5.43 10.34
N ILE A 172 2.82 5.05 10.26
CA ILE A 172 2.17 4.22 11.28
C ILE A 172 2.92 2.89 11.43
N LEU A 173 3.19 2.19 10.32
CA LEU A 173 3.93 0.92 10.36
C LEU A 173 5.34 1.08 10.95
N MET A 174 6.11 2.08 10.50
CA MET A 174 7.46 2.31 10.99
C MET A 174 7.49 2.65 12.49
N LEU A 175 6.53 3.44 12.97
CA LEU A 175 6.42 3.75 14.39
C LEU A 175 6.10 2.49 15.21
N PHE A 176 5.21 1.62 14.73
CA PHE A 176 4.96 0.32 15.36
C PHE A 176 6.21 -0.56 15.37
N THR A 177 6.92 -0.67 14.24
CA THR A 177 8.16 -1.44 14.13
C THR A 177 9.23 -0.93 15.11
N PHE A 178 9.43 0.39 15.21
CA PHE A 178 10.41 0.97 16.13
C PHE A 178 10.02 0.79 17.60
N ALA A 179 8.72 0.81 17.91
CA ALA A 179 8.23 0.56 19.26
C ALA A 179 8.41 -0.91 19.65
N ALA A 180 8.11 -1.85 18.74
CA ALA A 180 8.31 -3.28 18.96
C ALA A 180 9.80 -3.65 19.07
N GLY A 181 10.64 -3.08 18.20
CA GLY A 181 12.09 -3.34 18.18
C GLY A 181 12.90 -2.66 19.30
N ASN A 182 12.26 -1.94 20.23
CA ASN A 182 12.90 -1.42 21.45
C ASN A 182 12.77 -2.41 22.64
N SER A 183 12.29 -3.63 22.40
CA SER A 183 12.05 -4.64 23.45
C SER A 183 13.03 -5.82 23.46
N ILE A 184 14.23 -5.65 22.90
CA ILE A 184 15.35 -6.60 23.02
C ILE A 184 16.62 -5.85 23.43
#